data_AF-A0A828RRK3-F1
#
_entry.id   AF-A0A828RRK3-F1
#
_cell.length_a   1.000
_cell.length_b   1.000
_cell.length_c   1.000
_cell.angle_alpha   90.00
_cell.angle_beta   90.00
_cell.angle_gamma   90.00
#
_symmetry.space_group_name_H-M   'P 1'
#
loop_
_entity.id
_entity.type
_entity.pdbx_description
1 polymer ?
#
loop_
_entity_poly.entity_id
_entity_poly.type
_entity_poly.pdbx_seq_one_letter_code
_entity_poly.pdbx_strand_id
1 'polypeptide(L)'
;MMKAIEFVRDGFVLRGTEHLPNQISSSIPAIILFHGFTANRCEFGFSFVRLAKRLETAGIAVYRFDFMGSGESDGDFSDMSVSTELEDAHAILNYVRSLEYIDSKRIGVLGMSMGGCVASLLAGLRPHDIQSLCLWAPAGFIPDMARNGFLLGKQITEEIKESGYLPWGTLQVGMKFFTQDINLHVYETAQKFEGSVLLVHGDKDLTVPIETSYEYLKYYNNRAQLITITGASHGFETLNYLALLFESTESFFKSQLL
;
A
#
# COMPACT_ATOMS: atom_id res chain seq x y z
N MET A 1 6.90 13.07 -16.78
CA MET A 1 8.34 12.99 -16.48
C MET A 1 8.56 12.11 -15.25
N MET A 2 9.47 11.13 -15.32
CA MET A 2 9.84 10.27 -14.19
C MET A 2 11.14 10.76 -13.56
N LYS A 3 11.18 10.92 -12.23
CA LYS A 3 12.38 11.36 -11.50
C LYS A 3 12.52 10.63 -10.16
N ALA A 4 13.76 10.29 -9.79
CA ALA A 4 14.07 9.75 -8.46
C ALA A 4 13.99 10.85 -7.40
N ILE A 5 13.44 10.53 -6.25
CA ILE A 5 13.25 11.44 -5.12
C ILE A 5 13.62 10.74 -3.82
N GLU A 6 14.01 11.53 -2.81
CA GLU A 6 14.34 11.03 -1.49
C GLU A 6 14.01 12.08 -0.42
N PHE A 7 13.72 11.61 0.79
CA PHE A 7 13.60 12.48 1.96
C PHE A 7 14.02 11.73 3.23
N VAL A 8 14.37 12.46 4.28
CA VAL A 8 14.84 11.88 5.55
C VAL A 8 13.69 11.74 6.54
N ARG A 9 13.60 10.56 7.17
CA ARG A 9 12.71 10.24 8.29
C ARG A 9 13.54 9.58 9.39
N ASP A 10 13.57 10.19 10.57
CA ASP A 10 14.30 9.68 11.75
C ASP A 10 15.77 9.31 11.50
N GLY A 11 16.44 10.04 10.60
CA GLY A 11 17.84 9.79 10.22
C GLY A 11 18.05 8.76 9.10
N PHE A 12 16.98 8.15 8.60
CA PHE A 12 16.99 7.22 7.48
C PHE A 12 16.44 7.88 6.21
N VAL A 13 17.03 7.58 5.06
CA VAL A 13 16.57 8.07 3.76
C VAL A 13 15.53 7.13 3.17
N LEU A 14 14.31 7.62 2.96
CA LEU A 14 13.30 6.95 2.16
C LEU A 14 13.42 7.37 0.70
N ARG A 15 13.48 6.39 -0.20
CA ARG A 15 13.72 6.59 -1.63
C ARG A 15 12.48 6.23 -2.44
N GLY A 16 12.19 7.05 -3.44
CA GLY A 16 11.00 6.90 -4.26
C GLY A 16 11.20 7.39 -5.68
N THR A 17 10.12 7.36 -6.43
CA THR A 17 10.05 7.87 -7.80
C THR A 17 8.77 8.67 -7.98
N GLU A 18 8.91 9.92 -8.42
CA GLU A 18 7.79 10.75 -8.87
C GLU A 18 7.56 10.58 -10.37
N HIS A 19 6.28 10.59 -10.75
CA HIS A 19 5.79 10.64 -12.12
C HIS A 19 4.90 11.87 -12.23
N LEU A 20 5.37 12.89 -12.93
CA LEU A 20 4.66 14.16 -13.08
C LEU A 20 4.04 14.25 -14.49
N PRO A 21 2.78 14.71 -14.62
CA PRO A 21 2.18 15.00 -15.92
C PRO A 21 3.02 15.99 -16.73
N ASN A 22 2.94 15.93 -18.07
CA ASN A 22 3.69 16.82 -18.95
C ASN A 22 3.31 18.29 -18.80
N GLN A 23 2.07 18.57 -18.39
CA GLN A 23 1.61 19.93 -18.08
C GLN A 23 1.47 20.07 -16.57
N ILE A 24 2.50 20.63 -15.94
CA ILE A 24 2.50 20.94 -14.52
C ILE A 24 1.73 22.25 -14.34
N SER A 25 0.46 22.16 -13.91
CA SER A 25 -0.26 23.32 -13.36
C SER A 25 0.22 23.58 -11.92
N SER A 26 -0.17 24.71 -11.33
CA SER A 26 0.13 25.01 -9.93
C SER A 26 -0.65 24.16 -8.91
N SER A 27 -1.49 23.22 -9.36
CA SER A 27 -2.34 22.39 -8.50
C SER A 27 -2.68 21.07 -9.19
N ILE A 28 -1.88 20.04 -8.93
CA ILE A 28 -1.98 18.72 -9.56
C ILE A 28 -2.46 17.70 -8.52
N PRO A 29 -3.42 16.84 -8.85
CA PRO A 29 -3.80 15.75 -7.95
C PRO A 29 -2.66 14.73 -7.85
N ALA A 30 -2.54 14.05 -6.72
CA ALA A 30 -1.50 13.07 -6.49
C ALA A 30 -2.07 11.71 -6.09
N ILE A 31 -1.34 10.64 -6.42
CA ILE A 31 -1.57 9.29 -5.88
C ILE A 31 -0.27 8.78 -5.27
N ILE A 32 -0.35 8.21 -4.08
CA ILE A 32 0.77 7.57 -3.38
C ILE A 32 0.57 6.05 -3.45
N LEU A 33 1.60 5.31 -3.85
CA LEU A 33 1.56 3.85 -3.99
C LEU A 33 2.40 3.18 -2.89
N PHE A 34 1.80 2.25 -2.15
CA PHE A 34 2.44 1.44 -1.11
C PHE A 34 2.53 -0.04 -1.53
N HIS A 35 3.74 -0.57 -1.57
CA HIS A 35 4.03 -1.91 -2.08
C HIS A 35 3.69 -3.01 -1.07
N GLY A 36 3.58 -4.25 -1.55
CA GLY A 36 3.35 -5.41 -0.71
C GLY A 36 4.57 -5.87 0.10
N PHE A 37 4.34 -6.85 0.97
CA PHE A 37 5.36 -7.52 1.77
C PHE A 37 6.44 -8.13 0.86
N THR A 38 7.72 -7.93 1.20
CA THR A 38 8.91 -8.36 0.41
C THR A 38 9.06 -7.73 -0.98
N ALA A 39 8.14 -6.84 -1.37
CA ALA A 39 8.20 -6.13 -2.63
C ALA A 39 9.04 -4.84 -2.51
N ASN A 40 8.93 -3.99 -3.51
CA ASN A 40 9.51 -2.66 -3.55
C ASN A 40 8.58 -1.76 -4.37
N ARG A 41 8.93 -0.48 -4.51
CA ARG A 41 8.19 0.57 -5.21
C ARG A 41 7.81 0.27 -6.66
N CYS A 42 8.41 -0.74 -7.28
CA CYS A 42 8.05 -1.18 -8.63
C CYS A 42 6.92 -2.23 -8.65
N GLU A 43 6.71 -2.95 -7.54
CA GLU A 43 5.78 -4.06 -7.37
C GLU A 43 5.99 -5.21 -8.37
N PHE A 44 5.38 -6.37 -8.12
CA PHE A 44 5.44 -7.53 -9.01
C PHE A 44 5.06 -7.17 -10.46
N GLY A 45 5.81 -7.69 -11.42
CA GLY A 45 5.59 -7.42 -12.85
C GLY A 45 5.73 -5.95 -13.27
N PHE A 46 6.40 -5.13 -12.44
CA PHE A 46 6.51 -3.68 -12.61
C PHE A 46 5.15 -2.98 -12.64
N SER A 47 4.15 -3.56 -11.97
CA SER A 47 2.75 -3.12 -12.06
C SER A 47 2.58 -1.66 -11.62
N PHE A 48 3.26 -1.23 -10.56
CA PHE A 48 3.24 0.17 -10.09
C PHE A 48 3.90 1.12 -11.08
N VAL A 49 5.00 0.71 -11.74
CA VAL A 49 5.65 1.54 -12.78
C VAL A 49 4.71 1.76 -13.96
N ARG A 50 4.00 0.70 -14.37
CA ARG A 50 3.08 0.74 -15.52
C ARG A 50 1.81 1.52 -15.19
N LEU A 51 1.24 1.34 -14.00
CA LEU A 51 0.11 2.13 -13.53
C LEU A 51 0.50 3.62 -13.43
N ALA A 52 1.66 3.94 -12.86
CA ALA A 52 2.11 5.32 -12.70
C ALA A 52 2.17 6.06 -14.04
N LYS A 53 2.69 5.44 -15.10
CA LYS A 53 2.70 6.01 -16.46
C LYS A 53 1.31 6.29 -17.02
N ARG A 54 0.33 5.43 -16.73
CA ARG A 54 -1.07 5.62 -17.17
C ARG A 54 -1.70 6.83 -16.48
N LEU A 55 -1.56 6.90 -15.16
CA LEU A 55 -2.09 7.99 -14.34
C LEU A 55 -1.39 9.33 -14.63
N GLU A 56 -0.08 9.30 -14.86
CA GLU A 56 0.72 10.44 -15.34
C GLU A 56 0.14 11.01 -16.64
N THR A 57 -0.14 10.13 -17.60
CA THR A 57 -0.75 10.50 -18.89
C THR A 57 -2.16 11.05 -18.71
N ALA A 58 -2.88 10.61 -17.67
CA ALA A 58 -4.20 11.12 -17.31
C ALA A 58 -4.17 12.46 -16.54
N GLY A 59 -2.99 13.03 -16.28
CA GLY A 59 -2.88 14.32 -15.57
C GLY A 59 -2.76 14.20 -14.05
N ILE A 60 -2.45 13.03 -13.51
CA ILE A 60 -2.32 12.77 -12.07
C ILE A 60 -0.85 12.50 -11.74
N ALA A 61 -0.29 13.20 -10.74
CA ALA A 61 1.04 12.91 -10.23
C ALA A 61 1.04 11.58 -9.47
N VAL A 62 2.08 10.76 -9.62
CA VAL A 62 2.19 9.49 -8.91
C VAL A 62 3.51 9.37 -8.19
N TYR A 63 3.45 8.99 -6.92
CA TYR A 63 4.59 8.79 -6.04
C TYR A 63 4.62 7.34 -5.59
N ARG A 64 5.73 6.66 -5.86
CA ARG A 64 5.96 5.26 -5.45
C ARG A 64 7.25 5.24 -4.64
N PHE A 65 7.16 4.81 -3.39
CA PHE A 65 8.28 4.79 -2.44
C PHE A 65 8.59 3.36 -2.02
N ASP A 66 9.85 3.10 -1.72
CA ASP A 66 10.23 1.92 -0.95
C ASP A 66 10.03 2.25 0.53
N PHE A 67 9.35 1.37 1.26
CA PHE A 67 9.38 1.44 2.73
C PHE A 67 10.79 1.18 3.26
N MET A 68 11.06 1.61 4.49
CA MET A 68 12.34 1.41 5.16
C MET A 68 12.69 -0.10 5.18
N GLY A 69 13.95 -0.43 4.92
CA GLY A 69 14.42 -1.81 4.82
C GLY A 69 13.99 -2.55 3.54
N SER A 70 13.32 -1.87 2.60
CA SER A 70 12.91 -2.43 1.30
C SER A 70 13.57 -1.68 0.13
N GLY A 71 13.75 -2.39 -0.97
CA GLY A 71 14.25 -1.82 -2.22
C GLY A 71 15.56 -1.04 -2.04
N GLU A 72 15.51 0.26 -2.32
CA GLU A 72 16.65 1.16 -2.15
C GLU A 72 16.52 2.09 -0.96
N SER A 73 15.46 2.05 -0.15
CA SER A 73 15.37 2.85 1.09
C SER A 73 16.38 2.34 2.13
N ASP A 74 16.84 3.24 3.02
CA ASP A 74 17.72 2.84 4.11
C ASP A 74 17.02 1.90 5.11
N GLY A 75 17.77 1.37 6.07
CA GLY A 75 17.29 0.45 7.11
C GLY A 75 17.45 -1.02 6.72
N ASP A 76 17.15 -1.91 7.66
CA ASP A 76 17.22 -3.36 7.46
C ASP A 76 15.80 -3.95 7.37
N PHE A 77 15.59 -4.90 6.46
CA PHE A 77 14.29 -5.56 6.30
C PHE A 77 13.79 -6.23 7.59
N SER A 78 14.71 -6.66 8.47
CA SER A 78 14.38 -7.27 9.76
C SER A 78 13.72 -6.29 10.75
N ASP A 79 13.86 -4.98 10.53
CA ASP A 79 13.20 -3.97 11.36
C ASP A 79 11.75 -3.68 10.95
N MET A 80 11.29 -4.21 9.81
CA MET A 80 9.96 -3.97 9.26
C MET A 80 8.84 -4.60 10.12
N SER A 81 7.80 -3.82 10.37
CA SER A 81 6.47 -4.23 10.79
C SER A 81 5.39 -3.41 10.08
N VAL A 82 4.11 -3.79 10.21
CA VAL A 82 3.00 -2.95 9.70
C VAL A 82 3.02 -1.58 10.38
N SER A 83 3.35 -1.53 11.66
CA SER A 83 3.49 -0.28 12.42
C SER A 83 4.62 0.61 11.87
N THR A 84 5.80 0.06 11.56
CA THR A 84 6.91 0.86 11.01
C THR A 84 6.62 1.32 9.59
N GLU A 85 6.01 0.49 8.75
CA GLU A 85 5.57 0.91 7.41
C GLU A 85 4.47 1.96 7.47
N LEU A 86 3.60 1.93 8.49
CA LEU A 86 2.60 2.98 8.72
C LEU A 86 3.24 4.32 9.11
N GLU A 87 4.31 4.30 9.90
CA GLU A 87 5.11 5.50 10.19
C GLU A 87 5.74 6.07 8.92
N ASP A 88 6.32 5.21 8.07
CA ASP A 88 6.83 5.62 6.76
C ASP A 88 5.71 6.19 5.87
N ALA A 89 4.53 5.56 5.85
CA ALA A 89 3.38 6.00 5.08
C ALA A 89 2.90 7.40 5.51
N HIS A 90 2.90 7.69 6.82
CA HIS A 90 2.65 9.05 7.33
C HIS A 90 3.70 10.05 6.85
N ALA A 91 4.98 9.67 6.87
CA ALA A 91 6.07 10.53 6.44
C ALA A 91 6.01 10.82 4.94
N ILE A 92 5.73 9.79 4.12
CA ILE A 92 5.52 9.89 2.67
C ILE A 92 4.33 10.80 2.36
N LEU A 93 3.19 10.62 3.04
CA LEU A 93 2.01 11.48 2.86
C LEU A 93 2.34 12.94 3.17
N ASN A 94 3.04 13.20 4.27
CA ASN A 94 3.43 14.56 4.65
C ASN A 94 4.41 15.17 3.64
N TYR A 95 5.39 14.40 3.16
CA TYR A 95 6.31 14.83 2.11
C TYR A 95 5.55 15.24 0.84
N VAL A 96 4.70 14.36 0.31
CA VAL A 96 3.94 14.63 -0.93
C VAL A 96 3.01 15.83 -0.76
N ARG A 97 2.36 15.99 0.39
CA ARG A 97 1.51 17.15 0.71
C ARG A 97 2.25 18.47 0.80
N SER A 98 3.56 18.44 1.09
CA SER A 98 4.38 19.64 1.22
C SER A 98 4.86 20.20 -0.12
N LEU A 99 4.74 19.43 -1.21
CA LEU A 99 5.16 19.84 -2.54
C LEU A 99 4.23 20.94 -3.08
N GLU A 100 4.77 22.10 -3.42
CA GLU A 100 4.00 23.31 -3.77
C GLU A 100 3.06 23.14 -4.98
N TYR A 101 3.37 22.21 -5.88
CA TYR A 101 2.59 21.91 -7.08
C TYR A 101 1.51 20.84 -6.86
N ILE A 102 1.43 20.25 -5.67
CA ILE A 102 0.44 19.22 -5.33
C ILE A 102 -0.76 19.84 -4.63
N ASP A 103 -1.94 19.51 -5.12
CA ASP A 103 -3.19 19.84 -4.45
C ASP A 103 -3.38 18.94 -3.23
N SER A 104 -3.07 19.46 -2.05
CA SER A 104 -3.22 18.72 -0.78
C SER A 104 -4.64 18.23 -0.48
N LYS A 105 -5.66 18.70 -1.20
CA LYS A 105 -7.05 18.22 -1.08
C LYS A 105 -7.40 17.10 -2.06
N ARG A 106 -6.54 16.84 -3.06
CA ARG A 106 -6.75 15.83 -4.10
C ARG A 106 -5.67 14.77 -4.11
N ILE A 107 -5.55 14.08 -2.97
CA ILE A 107 -4.59 12.98 -2.78
C ILE A 107 -5.34 11.66 -2.70
N GLY A 108 -5.00 10.75 -3.61
CA GLY A 108 -5.36 9.33 -3.53
C GLY A 108 -4.24 8.51 -2.90
N VAL A 109 -4.60 7.37 -2.31
CA VAL A 109 -3.63 6.36 -1.87
C VAL A 109 -4.01 5.01 -2.50
N LEU A 110 -3.01 4.28 -2.96
CA LEU A 110 -3.15 2.90 -3.39
C LEU A 110 -2.20 2.01 -2.60
N GLY A 111 -2.69 0.88 -2.11
CA GLY A 111 -1.86 -0.13 -1.46
C GLY A 111 -2.09 -1.53 -2.04
N MET A 112 -1.01 -2.28 -2.23
CA MET A 112 -1.03 -3.68 -2.62
C MET A 112 -0.76 -4.59 -1.42
N SER A 113 -1.57 -5.63 -1.21
CA SER A 113 -1.32 -6.64 -0.18
C SER A 113 -1.10 -6.03 1.22
N MET A 114 0.06 -6.22 1.84
CA MET A 114 0.43 -5.56 3.10
C MET A 114 0.44 -4.03 3.00
N GLY A 115 0.90 -3.46 1.88
CA GLY A 115 0.75 -2.04 1.59
C GLY A 115 -0.72 -1.58 1.53
N GLY A 116 -1.65 -2.49 1.21
CA GLY A 116 -3.09 -2.26 1.32
C GLY A 116 -3.60 -2.20 2.76
N CYS A 117 -3.00 -2.98 3.67
CA CYS A 117 -3.22 -2.86 5.12
C CYS A 117 -2.71 -1.51 5.64
N VAL A 118 -1.49 -1.13 5.25
CA VAL A 118 -0.89 0.16 5.62
C VAL A 118 -1.71 1.33 5.07
N ALA A 119 -2.14 1.25 3.80
CA ALA A 119 -2.97 2.28 3.16
C ALA A 119 -4.32 2.48 3.88
N SER A 120 -4.97 1.38 4.30
CA SER A 120 -6.27 1.45 4.99
C SER A 120 -6.14 2.03 6.40
N LEU A 121 -5.09 1.65 7.13
CA LEU A 121 -4.74 2.24 8.42
C LEU A 121 -4.46 3.75 8.29
N LEU A 122 -3.60 4.14 7.34
CA LEU A 122 -3.26 5.53 7.08
C LEU A 122 -4.51 6.35 6.78
N ALA A 123 -5.38 5.86 5.88
CA ALA A 123 -6.61 6.54 5.50
C ALA A 123 -7.56 6.72 6.70
N GLY A 124 -7.68 5.71 7.57
CA GLY A 124 -8.47 5.80 8.80
C GLY A 124 -7.90 6.77 9.84
N LEU A 125 -6.58 6.93 9.89
CA LEU A 125 -5.89 7.85 10.82
C LEU A 125 -5.77 9.27 10.27
N ARG A 126 -5.87 9.46 8.96
CA ARG A 126 -5.75 10.75 8.26
C ARG A 126 -6.93 11.01 7.32
N PRO A 127 -8.20 10.91 7.80
CA PRO A 127 -9.38 10.89 6.94
C PRO A 127 -9.61 12.19 6.17
N HIS A 128 -9.02 13.31 6.60
CA HIS A 128 -9.15 14.61 5.94
C HIS A 128 -7.99 14.95 5.01
N ASP A 129 -6.92 14.15 5.00
CA ASP A 129 -5.73 14.39 4.17
C ASP A 129 -5.69 13.49 2.93
N ILE A 130 -6.60 12.51 2.85
CA ILE A 130 -6.73 11.55 1.75
C ILE A 130 -8.16 11.68 1.21
N GLN A 131 -8.30 11.83 -0.10
CA GLN A 131 -9.59 11.97 -0.78
C GLN A 131 -10.16 10.61 -1.23
N SER A 132 -9.29 9.70 -1.69
CA SER A 132 -9.69 8.41 -2.23
C SER A 132 -8.69 7.30 -1.92
N LEU A 133 -9.19 6.08 -1.75
CA LEU A 133 -8.38 4.92 -1.38
C LEU A 133 -8.63 3.76 -2.35
N CYS A 134 -7.56 3.20 -2.92
CA CYS A 134 -7.61 1.99 -3.73
C CYS A 134 -6.81 0.87 -3.06
N LEU A 135 -7.40 -0.31 -2.92
CA LEU A 135 -6.83 -1.45 -2.22
C LEU A 135 -6.78 -2.65 -3.16
N TRP A 136 -5.58 -3.05 -3.55
CA TRP A 136 -5.35 -4.25 -4.35
C TRP A 136 -5.04 -5.42 -3.42
N ALA A 137 -5.88 -6.45 -3.43
CA ALA A 137 -5.77 -7.65 -2.61
C ALA A 137 -5.30 -7.37 -1.15
N PRO A 138 -5.94 -6.46 -0.40
CA PRO A 138 -5.38 -5.92 0.83
C PRO A 138 -5.29 -6.98 1.95
N ALA A 139 -4.13 -7.10 2.59
CA ALA A 139 -3.86 -8.09 3.63
C ALA A 139 -4.20 -7.55 5.05
N GLY A 140 -5.45 -7.13 5.24
CA GLY A 140 -5.92 -6.51 6.49
C GLY A 140 -5.82 -7.40 7.74
N PHE A 141 -5.71 -8.71 7.56
CA PHE A 141 -5.60 -9.70 8.64
C PHE A 141 -4.16 -9.84 9.19
N ILE A 142 -3.14 -9.25 8.56
CA ILE A 142 -1.73 -9.52 8.92
C ILE A 142 -1.43 -9.21 10.40
N PRO A 143 -1.83 -8.06 10.96
CA PRO A 143 -1.59 -7.78 12.38
C PRO A 143 -2.23 -8.79 13.33
N ASP A 144 -3.40 -9.32 12.99
CA ASP A 144 -4.07 -10.35 13.79
C ASP A 144 -3.33 -11.69 13.73
N MET A 145 -2.79 -12.07 12.57
CA MET A 145 -1.92 -13.26 12.46
C MET A 145 -0.65 -13.06 13.29
N ALA A 146 -0.02 -11.89 13.17
CA ALA A 146 1.22 -11.57 13.88
C ALA A 146 1.01 -11.64 15.40
N ARG A 147 -0.10 -11.10 15.92
CA ARG A 147 -0.50 -11.20 17.34
C ARG A 147 -0.64 -12.65 17.81
N ASN A 148 -1.10 -13.54 16.94
CA ASN A 148 -1.24 -14.97 17.23
C ASN A 148 0.05 -15.76 16.97
N GLY A 149 1.19 -15.08 16.73
CA GLY A 149 2.48 -15.70 16.50
C GLY A 149 2.57 -16.44 15.16
N PHE A 150 1.82 -15.99 14.16
CA PHE A 150 1.75 -16.63 12.84
C PHE A 150 1.96 -15.61 11.72
N LEU A 151 2.59 -16.02 10.63
CA LEU A 151 2.74 -15.24 9.41
C LEU A 151 2.72 -16.17 8.20
N LEU A 152 1.67 -16.09 7.38
CA LEU A 152 1.53 -16.75 6.09
C LEU A 152 2.07 -18.20 6.05
N GLY A 153 1.53 -19.09 6.89
CA GLY A 153 1.93 -20.50 6.92
C GLY A 153 3.05 -20.83 7.91
N LYS A 154 3.71 -19.83 8.51
CA LYS A 154 4.80 -20.02 9.48
C LYS A 154 4.39 -19.59 10.88
N GLN A 155 4.71 -20.42 11.87
CA GLN A 155 4.48 -20.14 13.28
C GLN A 155 5.79 -19.73 13.96
N ILE A 156 5.74 -18.76 14.87
CA ILE A 156 6.85 -18.45 15.75
C ILE A 156 7.01 -19.58 16.76
N THR A 157 8.20 -20.17 16.77
CA THR A 157 8.65 -21.14 17.77
C THR A 157 9.53 -20.46 18.82
N GLU A 158 9.84 -21.14 19.93
CA GLU A 158 10.80 -20.64 20.91
C GLU A 158 12.20 -20.44 20.28
N GLU A 159 12.62 -21.32 19.39
CA GLU A 159 13.88 -21.18 18.63
C GLU A 159 13.91 -19.87 17.81
N ILE A 160 12.79 -19.48 17.19
CA ILE A 160 12.68 -18.22 16.44
C ILE A 160 12.74 -17.00 17.38
N LYS A 161 12.16 -17.11 18.58
CA LYS A 161 12.27 -16.05 19.59
C LYS A 161 13.71 -15.91 20.07
N GLU A 162 14.41 -17.02 20.25
CA GLU A 162 15.83 -17.04 20.64
C GLU A 162 16.75 -16.50 19.53
N SER A 163 16.48 -16.83 18.26
CA SER A 163 17.24 -16.32 17.11
C SER A 163 16.98 -14.84 16.81
N GLY A 164 15.83 -14.31 17.25
CA GLY A 164 15.42 -12.91 17.05
C GLY A 164 14.78 -12.62 15.69
N TYR A 165 14.61 -13.62 14.82
CA TYR A 165 13.95 -13.46 13.52
C TYR A 165 13.35 -14.77 12.98
N LEU A 166 12.27 -14.63 12.20
CA LEU A 166 11.69 -15.69 11.39
C LEU A 166 12.36 -15.73 10.00
N PRO A 167 12.98 -16.85 9.59
CA PRO A 167 13.54 -16.98 8.24
C PRO A 167 12.46 -16.93 7.15
N TRP A 168 12.66 -16.07 6.15
CA TRP A 168 11.75 -15.88 5.03
C TRP A 168 12.50 -15.92 3.69
N GLY A 169 12.85 -17.13 3.24
CA GLY A 169 13.69 -17.30 2.06
C GLY A 169 15.07 -16.69 2.29
N THR A 170 15.43 -15.67 1.51
CA THR A 170 16.68 -14.91 1.66
C THR A 170 16.55 -13.69 2.58
N LEU A 171 15.40 -13.52 3.23
CA LEU A 171 15.10 -12.42 4.13
C LEU A 171 14.91 -12.91 5.57
N GLN A 172 14.97 -11.97 6.50
CA GLN A 172 14.72 -12.20 7.93
C GLN A 172 13.57 -11.28 8.36
N VAL A 173 12.46 -11.85 8.83
CA VAL A 173 11.38 -11.07 9.45
C VAL A 173 11.69 -10.97 10.93
N GLY A 174 12.09 -9.79 11.42
CA GLY A 174 12.48 -9.62 12.82
C GLY A 174 11.29 -9.67 13.78
N MET A 175 11.59 -9.84 15.06
CA MET A 175 10.54 -9.96 16.09
C MET A 175 9.68 -8.70 16.26
N LYS A 176 10.13 -7.53 15.77
CA LYS A 176 9.33 -6.29 15.76
C LYS A 176 7.99 -6.49 15.05
N PHE A 177 7.99 -7.22 13.93
CA PHE A 177 6.78 -7.59 13.19
C PHE A 177 5.69 -8.19 14.08
N PHE A 178 6.08 -9.03 15.04
CA PHE A 178 5.14 -9.77 15.89
C PHE A 178 4.86 -9.09 17.24
N THR A 179 5.63 -8.07 17.60
CA THR A 179 5.54 -7.42 18.91
C THR A 179 4.95 -6.00 18.84
N GLN A 180 5.16 -5.28 17.75
CA GLN A 180 4.64 -3.90 17.59
C GLN A 180 3.21 -3.88 17.03
N ASP A 181 2.85 -4.87 16.20
CA ASP A 181 1.57 -4.87 15.49
C ASP A 181 0.40 -5.38 16.36
N ILE A 182 0.67 -5.79 17.61
CA ILE A 182 -0.31 -6.41 18.50
C ILE A 182 -1.52 -5.52 18.82
N ASN A 183 -1.40 -4.20 18.70
CA ASN A 183 -2.50 -3.28 19.01
C ASN A 183 -3.14 -2.66 17.77
N LEU A 184 -2.74 -3.12 16.57
CA LEU A 184 -3.35 -2.65 15.34
C LEU A 184 -4.71 -3.32 15.12
N HIS A 185 -5.76 -2.51 15.20
CA HIS A 185 -7.14 -2.86 14.88
C HIS A 185 -7.45 -2.31 13.48
N VAL A 186 -7.05 -3.07 12.46
CA VAL A 186 -6.99 -2.59 11.07
C VAL A 186 -8.36 -2.14 10.58
N TYR A 187 -9.38 -2.98 10.72
CA TYR A 187 -10.69 -2.72 10.15
C TYR A 187 -11.44 -1.60 10.89
N GLU A 188 -11.35 -1.57 12.22
CA GLU A 188 -11.94 -0.52 13.06
C GLU A 188 -11.26 0.83 12.83
N THR A 189 -9.96 0.83 12.57
CA THR A 189 -9.23 2.05 12.19
C THR A 189 -9.64 2.49 10.79
N ALA A 190 -9.60 1.57 9.81
CA ALA A 190 -9.98 1.82 8.43
C ALA A 190 -11.41 2.38 8.30
N GLN A 191 -12.36 1.93 9.13
CA GLN A 191 -13.74 2.42 9.15
C GLN A 191 -13.86 3.95 9.29
N LYS A 192 -12.88 4.60 9.92
CA LYS A 192 -12.86 6.06 10.12
C LYS A 192 -12.62 6.84 8.84
N PHE A 193 -12.12 6.21 7.77
CA PHE A 193 -11.90 6.89 6.50
C PHE A 193 -13.23 7.23 5.81
N GLU A 194 -13.47 8.52 5.54
CA GLU A 194 -14.75 9.02 5.04
C GLU A 194 -14.85 9.07 3.50
N GLY A 195 -13.71 8.97 2.79
CA GLY A 195 -13.66 9.05 1.34
C GLY A 195 -14.11 7.78 0.61
N SER A 196 -14.12 7.85 -0.71
CA SER A 196 -14.46 6.72 -1.58
C SER A 196 -13.37 5.66 -1.57
N VAL A 197 -13.76 4.38 -1.55
CA VAL A 197 -12.86 3.23 -1.52
C VAL A 197 -13.13 2.31 -2.70
N LEU A 198 -12.08 1.94 -3.42
CA LEU A 198 -12.10 0.84 -4.39
C LEU A 198 -11.27 -0.33 -3.87
N LEU A 199 -11.88 -1.51 -3.79
CA LEU A 199 -11.19 -2.78 -3.59
C LEU A 199 -11.10 -3.50 -4.95
N VAL A 200 -9.94 -4.03 -5.29
CA VAL A 200 -9.77 -4.92 -6.45
C VAL A 200 -9.10 -6.22 -5.99
N HIS A 201 -9.70 -7.36 -6.29
CA HIS A 201 -9.25 -8.64 -5.75
C HIS A 201 -9.48 -9.78 -6.75
N GLY A 202 -8.51 -10.71 -6.87
CA GLY A 202 -8.70 -11.97 -7.58
C GLY A 202 -9.44 -13.02 -6.74
N ASP A 203 -10.38 -13.75 -7.31
CA ASP A 203 -11.11 -14.82 -6.58
C ASP A 203 -10.35 -16.15 -6.49
N LYS A 204 -9.14 -16.22 -7.07
CA LYS A 204 -8.18 -17.33 -6.95
C LYS A 204 -6.92 -16.90 -6.21
N ASP A 205 -6.99 -15.84 -5.42
CA ASP A 205 -5.92 -15.44 -4.53
C ASP A 205 -5.78 -16.45 -3.38
N LEU A 206 -4.66 -17.18 -3.37
CA LEU A 206 -4.31 -18.16 -2.33
C LEU A 206 -3.41 -17.58 -1.24
N THR A 207 -2.94 -16.34 -1.41
CA THR A 207 -2.05 -15.66 -0.46
C THR A 207 -2.87 -14.79 0.49
N VAL A 208 -3.76 -13.97 -0.08
CA VAL A 208 -4.72 -13.15 0.64
C VAL A 208 -6.10 -13.60 0.18
N PRO A 209 -6.85 -14.36 1.00
CA PRO A 209 -8.19 -14.79 0.59
C PRO A 209 -9.11 -13.58 0.32
N ILE A 210 -9.95 -13.68 -0.71
CA ILE A 210 -10.88 -12.60 -1.12
C ILE A 210 -11.85 -12.18 -0.01
N GLU A 211 -12.11 -13.08 0.95
CA GLU A 211 -12.85 -12.82 2.17
C GLU A 211 -12.31 -11.62 2.94
N THR A 212 -11.01 -11.34 2.84
CA THR A 212 -10.37 -10.15 3.41
C THR A 212 -10.96 -8.85 2.84
N SER A 213 -11.25 -8.81 1.54
CA SER A 213 -11.94 -7.68 0.92
C SER A 213 -13.41 -7.63 1.31
N TYR A 214 -14.08 -8.76 1.47
CA TYR A 214 -15.45 -8.79 2.00
C TYR A 214 -15.50 -8.25 3.43
N GLU A 215 -14.47 -8.49 4.24
CA GLU A 215 -14.36 -7.91 5.57
C GLU A 215 -14.27 -6.38 5.49
N TYR A 216 -13.37 -5.83 4.66
CA TYR A 216 -13.30 -4.38 4.45
C TYR A 216 -14.64 -3.75 4.02
N LEU A 217 -15.43 -4.41 3.18
CA LEU A 217 -16.75 -3.91 2.77
C LEU A 217 -17.70 -3.70 3.96
N LYS A 218 -17.63 -4.54 4.99
CA LYS A 218 -18.47 -4.41 6.20
C LYS A 218 -18.17 -3.12 6.97
N TYR A 219 -16.91 -2.68 6.97
CA TYR A 219 -16.48 -1.48 7.69
C TYR A 219 -16.62 -0.19 6.86
N TYR A 220 -16.39 -0.27 5.55
CA TYR A 220 -16.57 0.88 4.67
C TYR A 220 -18.03 1.15 4.28
N ASN A 221 -18.90 0.15 4.36
CA ASN A 221 -20.31 0.24 3.96
C ASN A 221 -20.44 0.71 2.50
N ASN A 222 -21.35 1.66 2.26
CA ASN A 222 -21.63 2.23 0.93
C ASN A 222 -20.50 3.07 0.34
N ARG A 223 -19.42 3.33 1.09
CA ARG A 223 -18.24 4.06 0.60
C ARG A 223 -17.31 3.18 -0.23
N ALA A 224 -17.43 1.85 -0.12
CA ALA A 224 -16.57 0.92 -0.83
C ALA A 224 -17.28 0.20 -1.97
N GLN A 225 -16.57 0.07 -3.09
CA GLN A 225 -16.90 -0.85 -4.18
C GLN A 225 -15.83 -1.94 -4.25
N LEU A 226 -16.25 -3.19 -4.51
CA LEU A 226 -15.34 -4.29 -4.82
C LEU A 226 -15.46 -4.67 -6.30
N ILE A 227 -14.32 -4.75 -6.98
CA ILE A 227 -14.17 -5.35 -8.29
C ILE A 227 -13.43 -6.68 -8.13
N THR A 228 -14.14 -7.77 -8.41
CA THR A 228 -13.55 -9.11 -8.43
C THR A 228 -13.05 -9.43 -9.83
N ILE A 229 -11.77 -9.77 -9.97
CA ILE A 229 -11.18 -10.25 -11.22
C ILE A 229 -11.21 -11.78 -11.19
N THR A 230 -12.24 -12.35 -11.80
CA THR A 230 -12.46 -13.81 -11.84
C THR A 230 -11.27 -14.55 -12.46
N GLY A 231 -10.76 -15.53 -11.74
CA GLY A 231 -9.60 -16.36 -12.09
C GLY A 231 -8.25 -15.76 -11.70
N ALA A 232 -8.18 -14.50 -11.27
CA ALA A 232 -6.90 -13.87 -10.93
C ALA A 232 -6.33 -14.39 -9.61
N SER A 233 -5.01 -14.58 -9.60
CA SER A 233 -4.18 -14.83 -8.41
C SER A 233 -3.82 -13.52 -7.71
N HIS A 234 -3.07 -13.62 -6.59
CA HIS A 234 -2.60 -12.47 -5.81
C HIS A 234 -1.91 -11.39 -6.65
N GLY A 235 -1.04 -11.80 -7.58
CA GLY A 235 -0.25 -10.89 -8.42
C GLY A 235 -0.89 -10.48 -9.75
N PHE A 236 -2.14 -10.87 -10.02
CA PHE A 236 -2.83 -10.59 -11.28
C PHE A 236 -2.01 -10.98 -12.53
N GLU A 237 -1.44 -12.19 -12.52
CA GLU A 237 -0.26 -12.59 -13.33
C GLU A 237 -0.51 -12.78 -14.85
N THR A 238 -1.66 -12.35 -15.38
CA THR A 238 -1.93 -12.38 -16.82
C THR A 238 -2.11 -10.98 -17.37
N LEU A 239 -1.83 -10.79 -18.67
CA LEU A 239 -2.03 -9.49 -19.32
C LEU A 239 -3.48 -9.01 -19.23
N ASN A 240 -4.45 -9.93 -19.31
CA ASN A 240 -5.87 -9.61 -19.20
C ASN A 240 -6.25 -9.18 -17.78
N TYR A 241 -5.78 -9.89 -16.75
CA TYR A 241 -6.05 -9.52 -15.36
C TYR A 241 -5.42 -8.18 -15.02
N LEU A 242 -4.20 -7.94 -15.49
CA LEU A 242 -3.53 -6.66 -15.27
C LEU A 242 -4.20 -5.51 -16.03
N ALA A 243 -4.74 -5.75 -17.22
CA ALA A 243 -5.51 -4.75 -17.95
C ALA A 243 -6.76 -4.34 -17.16
N LEU A 244 -7.53 -5.31 -16.65
CA LEU A 244 -8.72 -5.07 -15.82
C LEU A 244 -8.36 -4.32 -14.52
N LEU A 245 -7.25 -4.71 -13.87
CA LEU A 245 -6.73 -4.03 -12.68
C LEU A 245 -6.41 -2.56 -12.96
N PHE A 246 -5.72 -2.28 -14.07
CA PHE A 246 -5.34 -0.92 -14.44
C PHE A 246 -6.54 -0.08 -14.88
N GLU A 247 -7.44 -0.63 -15.69
CA GLU A 247 -8.63 0.08 -16.15
C GLU A 247 -9.56 0.47 -15.01
N SER A 248 -9.82 -0.46 -14.08
CA SER A 248 -10.63 -0.19 -12.89
C SER A 248 -9.99 0.87 -12.00
N THR A 249 -8.68 0.75 -11.73
CA THR A 249 -7.93 1.68 -10.88
C THR A 249 -7.84 3.09 -11.48
N GLU A 250 -7.53 3.18 -12.78
CA GLU A 250 -7.44 4.45 -13.49
C GLU A 250 -8.81 5.14 -13.56
N SER A 251 -9.86 4.40 -13.88
CA SER A 251 -11.23 4.93 -13.92
C SER A 251 -11.65 5.48 -12.56
N PHE A 252 -11.37 4.73 -11.47
CA PHE A 252 -11.66 5.17 -10.11
C PHE A 252 -10.94 6.47 -9.77
N PHE A 253 -9.61 6.53 -9.89
CA PHE A 253 -8.89 7.74 -9.51
C PHE A 253 -9.25 8.95 -10.38
N LYS A 254 -9.49 8.76 -11.68
CA LYS A 254 -9.98 9.85 -12.54
C LYS A 254 -11.32 10.39 -12.05
N SER A 255 -12.25 9.52 -11.64
CA SER A 255 -13.56 9.96 -11.11
C SER A 255 -13.48 10.69 -9.76
N GLN A 256 -12.41 10.46 -8.98
CA GLN A 256 -12.26 11.06 -7.65
C GLN A 256 -11.40 12.32 -7.66
N LEU A 257 -10.41 12.41 -8.56
CA LEU A 257 -9.36 13.44 -8.50
C LEU A 257 -9.40 14.46 -9.65
N LEU A 258 -10.14 14.19 -10.73
CA LEU A 258 -10.31 15.07 -11.90
C LEU A 258 -11.76 15.55 -12.04
#